data_AF-A0A950DCQ7-F1
#
_entry.id   AF-A0A950DCQ7-F1
#
_cell.length_a   1.000
_cell.length_b   1.000
_cell.length_c   1.000
_cell.angle_alpha   90.00
_cell.angle_beta   90.00
_cell.angle_gamma   90.00
#
_symmetry.space_group_name_H-M   'P 1'
#
loop_
_entity.id
_entity.type
_entity.pdbx_description
1 polymer ?
#
loop_
_entity_poly.entity_id
_entity_poly.type
_entity_poly.pdbx_seq_one_letter_code
_entity_poly.pdbx_strand_id
1 'polypeptide(L)'
;RPIIMTSMAFILGVVPLLFAHGAGAEMRQSLGVAVFSGMLGVTFFGVLLTPVFFYVIDTVAESHVFANPVVRRAGRILLVFLMPIVVLRDLFRLASRRLPKPQAKSMPKTEEPELAEHK
;
A
#
# COMPACT_ATOMS: atom_id res chain seq x y z
N ARG A 1 -26.73 5.90 -3.62
CA ARG A 1 -25.39 6.02 -4.24
C ARG A 1 -24.36 5.35 -3.31
N PRO A 2 -23.54 4.39 -3.81
CA PRO A 2 -22.63 3.59 -2.97
C PRO A 2 -21.63 4.39 -2.13
N ILE A 3 -21.14 5.55 -2.62
CA ILE A 3 -20.14 6.39 -1.94
C ILE A 3 -20.65 6.93 -0.59
N ILE A 4 -21.92 7.33 -0.53
CA ILE A 4 -22.54 7.82 0.72
C ILE A 4 -22.76 6.64 1.69
N MET A 5 -23.05 5.44 1.16
CA MET A 5 -23.30 4.26 1.98
C MET A 5 -22.02 3.79 2.69
N THR A 6 -20.90 3.71 1.97
CA THR A 6 -19.62 3.27 2.56
C THR A 6 -19.07 4.31 3.53
N SER A 7 -19.21 5.60 3.22
CA SER A 7 -18.75 6.66 4.11
C SER A 7 -19.56 6.74 5.40
N MET A 8 -20.88 6.62 5.34
CA MET A 8 -21.72 6.60 6.54
C MET A 8 -21.47 5.36 7.42
N ALA A 9 -21.38 4.18 6.81
CA ALA A 9 -21.07 2.95 7.54
C ALA A 9 -19.72 3.04 8.27
N PHE A 10 -18.72 3.62 7.61
CA PHE A 10 -17.40 3.80 8.18
C PHE A 10 -17.39 4.87 9.28
N ILE A 11 -18.04 6.02 9.08
CA ILE A 11 -18.16 7.07 10.10
C ILE A 11 -18.78 6.51 11.39
N LEU A 12 -19.91 5.80 11.27
CA LEU A 12 -20.57 5.17 12.42
C LEU A 12 -19.69 4.12 13.11
N GLY A 13 -18.88 3.37 12.35
CA GLY A 13 -17.94 2.40 12.91
C GLY A 13 -16.78 3.02 13.70
N VAL A 14 -16.43 4.28 13.42
CA VAL A 14 -15.31 4.99 14.08
C VAL A 14 -15.80 5.86 15.25
N VAL A 15 -17.09 6.18 15.34
CA VAL A 15 -17.69 6.92 16.48
C VAL A 15 -17.29 6.36 17.86
N PRO A 16 -17.32 5.04 18.12
CA PRO A 16 -16.92 4.49 19.41
C PRO A 16 -15.45 4.72 19.75
N LEU A 17 -14.57 4.84 18.73
CA LEU A 17 -13.16 5.15 18.93
C LEU A 17 -12.96 6.61 19.36
N LEU A 18 -13.81 7.55 18.92
CA LEU A 18 -13.74 8.95 19.35
C LEU A 18 -14.10 9.13 20.82
N PHE A 19 -14.97 8.28 21.36
CA PHE A 19 -15.42 8.32 22.75
C PHE A 19 -14.82 7.18 23.59
N ALA A 20 -13.73 6.58 23.13
CA ALA A 20 -13.08 5.50 23.85
C ALA A 20 -12.42 6.03 25.14
N HIS A 21 -12.75 5.41 26.28
CA HIS A 21 -12.13 5.71 27.57
C HIS A 21 -11.34 4.48 28.08
N GLY A 22 -10.42 4.71 29.02
CA GLY A 22 -9.56 3.66 29.62
C GLY A 22 -8.17 3.52 28.99
N ALA A 23 -7.51 2.37 29.21
CA ALA A 23 -6.15 2.15 28.73
C ALA A 23 -6.04 2.30 27.20
N GLY A 24 -5.08 3.10 26.72
CA GLY A 24 -4.92 3.40 25.30
C GLY A 24 -6.05 4.23 24.68
N ALA A 25 -6.84 4.95 25.49
CA ALA A 25 -7.86 5.90 25.00
C ALA A 25 -7.24 7.00 24.13
N GLU A 26 -6.15 7.62 24.57
CA GLU A 26 -5.35 8.61 23.82
C GLU A 26 -5.07 8.16 22.37
N MET A 27 -4.58 6.93 22.20
CA MET A 27 -4.28 6.39 20.87
C MET A 27 -5.53 6.14 20.04
N ARG A 28 -6.60 5.60 20.64
CA ARG A 28 -7.86 5.28 19.94
C ARG A 28 -8.59 6.55 19.52
N GLN A 29 -8.58 7.57 20.38
CA GLN A 29 -9.20 8.86 20.14
C GLN A 29 -8.43 9.64 19.06
N SER A 30 -7.09 9.64 19.11
CA SER A 30 -6.25 10.22 18.05
C SER A 30 -6.52 9.57 16.69
N LEU A 31 -6.55 8.24 16.64
CA LEU A 31 -6.89 7.50 15.42
C LEU A 31 -8.33 7.80 14.96
N GLY A 32 -9.28 7.83 15.89
CA GLY A 32 -10.69 8.12 15.62
C GLY A 32 -10.88 9.51 15.00
N VAL A 33 -10.27 10.54 15.57
CA VAL A 33 -10.35 11.92 15.07
C VAL A 33 -9.70 12.06 13.69
N ALA A 34 -8.52 11.47 13.49
CA ALA A 34 -7.81 11.51 12.20
C ALA A 34 -8.67 10.88 11.08
N VAL A 35 -9.24 9.72 11.36
CA VAL A 35 -10.00 8.93 10.38
C VAL A 35 -11.39 9.54 10.13
N PHE A 36 -12.07 10.01 11.17
CA PHE A 36 -13.38 10.67 11.07
C PHE A 36 -13.29 11.96 10.25
N SER A 37 -12.35 12.84 10.57
CA SER A 37 -12.12 14.08 9.82
C SER A 37 -11.70 13.79 8.37
N GLY A 38 -10.86 12.76 8.16
CA GLY A 38 -10.45 12.32 6.83
C GLY A 38 -11.62 11.86 5.96
N MET A 39 -12.56 11.10 6.51
CA MET A 39 -13.72 10.61 5.76
C MET A 39 -14.76 11.70 5.48
N LEU A 40 -14.97 12.62 6.42
CA LEU A 40 -15.76 13.82 6.15
C LEU A 40 -15.12 14.65 5.05
N GLY A 41 -13.80 14.84 5.12
CA GLY A 41 -13.02 15.52 4.09
C GLY A 41 -13.15 14.86 2.72
N VAL A 42 -12.88 13.57 2.61
CA VAL A 42 -13.03 12.81 1.35
C VAL A 42 -14.46 12.83 0.81
N THR A 43 -15.48 12.83 1.66
CA THR A 43 -16.87 12.84 1.18
C THR A 43 -17.27 14.21 0.63
N PHE A 44 -16.92 15.30 1.33
CA PHE A 44 -17.21 16.67 0.87
C PHE A 44 -16.30 17.08 -0.30
N PHE A 45 -14.99 17.01 -0.09
CA PHE A 45 -14.00 17.41 -1.07
C PHE A 45 -13.86 16.39 -2.18
N GLY A 46 -13.84 15.08 -1.91
CA GLY A 46 -13.64 14.08 -2.95
C GLY A 46 -14.78 14.05 -3.98
N VAL A 47 -16.04 14.20 -3.58
CA VAL A 47 -17.16 14.26 -4.54
C VAL A 47 -17.07 15.49 -5.45
N LEU A 48 -16.58 16.61 -4.93
CA LEU A 48 -16.42 17.86 -5.70
C LEU A 48 -15.12 17.90 -6.50
N LEU A 49 -14.01 17.43 -5.94
CA LEU A 49 -12.70 17.46 -6.57
C LEU A 49 -12.52 16.36 -7.60
N THR A 50 -13.17 15.21 -7.48
CA THR A 50 -13.05 14.13 -8.49
C THR A 50 -13.38 14.61 -9.91
N PRO A 51 -14.53 15.28 -10.19
CA PRO A 51 -14.83 15.79 -11.52
C PRO A 51 -13.90 16.94 -11.93
N VAL A 52 -13.49 17.79 -10.99
CA VAL A 52 -12.56 18.90 -11.27
C VAL A 52 -11.19 18.36 -11.67
N PHE A 53 -10.64 17.41 -10.91
CA PHE A 53 -9.38 16.76 -11.25
C PHE A 53 -9.47 15.99 -12.55
N PHE A 54 -10.59 15.31 -12.81
CA PHE A 54 -10.80 14.65 -14.09
C PHE A 54 -10.69 15.66 -15.23
N TYR A 55 -11.42 16.78 -15.14
CA TYR A 55 -11.40 17.81 -16.18
C TYR A 55 -10.01 18.48 -16.32
N VAL A 56 -9.34 18.77 -15.22
CA VAL A 56 -7.99 19.36 -15.23
C VAL A 56 -6.99 18.40 -15.86
N ILE A 57 -7.00 17.13 -15.47
CA ILE A 57 -6.09 16.12 -16.04
C ILE A 57 -6.40 15.91 -17.52
N ASP A 58 -7.68 15.85 -17.90
CA ASP A 58 -8.10 15.72 -19.29
C ASP A 58 -7.63 16.91 -20.14
N THR A 59 -7.85 18.13 -19.64
CA THR A 59 -7.39 19.37 -20.29
C THR A 59 -5.86 19.41 -20.40
N VAL A 60 -5.14 19.01 -19.35
CA VAL A 60 -3.66 18.96 -19.36
C VAL A 60 -3.16 17.84 -20.27
N ALA A 61 -3.86 16.71 -20.35
CA ALA A 61 -3.53 15.60 -21.24
C ALA A 61 -3.78 15.96 -22.72
N GLU A 62 -4.80 16.75 -23.01
CA GLU A 62 -5.07 17.29 -24.35
C GLU A 62 -4.16 18.47 -24.71
N SER A 63 -3.56 19.14 -23.72
CA SER A 63 -2.60 20.22 -23.99
C SER A 63 -1.47 19.70 -24.89
N HIS A 64 -1.09 20.50 -25.89
CA HIS A 64 -0.24 20.17 -27.05
C HIS A 64 1.12 19.49 -26.75
N VAL A 65 1.51 19.39 -25.48
CA VAL A 65 2.70 18.67 -24.99
C VAL A 65 2.57 17.15 -25.17
N PHE A 66 1.39 16.55 -24.95
CA PHE A 66 1.16 15.10 -25.12
C PHE A 66 0.67 14.71 -26.53
N ALA A 67 0.14 15.68 -27.29
CA ALA A 67 -0.21 15.48 -28.70
C ALA A 67 1.02 15.33 -29.60
N ASN A 68 2.21 15.77 -29.15
CA ASN A 68 3.43 15.67 -29.95
C ASN A 68 3.84 14.19 -30.16
N PRO A 69 3.95 13.71 -31.42
CA PRO A 69 4.32 12.32 -31.71
C PRO A 69 5.68 11.90 -31.13
N VAL A 70 6.57 12.87 -30.84
CA VAL A 70 7.87 12.61 -30.20
C VAL A 70 7.71 12.21 -28.73
N VAL A 71 6.82 12.87 -27.97
CA VAL A 71 6.57 12.56 -26.55
C VAL A 71 5.92 11.19 -26.39
N ARG A 72 4.97 10.83 -27.27
CA ARG A 72 4.38 9.48 -27.31
C ARG A 72 5.39 8.40 -27.73
N ARG A 73 6.36 8.71 -28.58
CA ARG A 73 7.45 7.77 -28.95
C ARG A 73 8.44 7.60 -27.81
N ALA A 74 8.90 8.69 -27.19
CA ALA A 74 9.80 8.66 -26.04
C ALA A 74 9.17 7.91 -24.86
N GLY A 75 7.90 8.19 -24.54
CA GLY A 75 7.18 7.48 -23.47
C GLY A 75 7.02 5.99 -23.74
N ARG A 76 6.77 5.60 -25.00
CA ARG A 76 6.68 4.18 -25.39
C ARG A 76 8.03 3.47 -25.33
N ILE A 77 9.10 4.11 -25.82
CA ILE A 77 10.46 3.55 -25.75
C ILE A 77 10.88 3.40 -24.29
N LEU A 78 10.64 4.41 -23.46
CA LEU A 78 10.89 4.34 -22.02
C LEU A 78 10.11 3.20 -21.37
N LEU A 79 8.80 3.07 -21.66
CA LEU A 79 7.97 1.99 -21.13
C LEU A 79 8.46 0.59 -21.57
N VAL A 80 8.84 0.45 -22.85
CA VAL A 80 9.36 -0.81 -23.39
C VAL A 80 10.71 -1.17 -22.77
N PHE A 81 11.56 -0.20 -22.45
CA PHE A 81 12.81 -0.44 -21.73
C PHE A 81 12.58 -0.75 -20.25
N LEU A 82 11.56 -0.18 -19.62
CA LEU A 82 11.25 -0.36 -18.21
C LEU A 82 10.49 -1.68 -17.94
N MET A 83 9.67 -2.12 -18.89
CA MET A 83 8.90 -3.37 -18.86
C MET A 83 9.74 -4.63 -18.57
N PRO A 84 10.86 -4.92 -19.27
CA PRO A 84 11.65 -6.11 -19.01
C PRO A 84 12.27 -6.09 -17.61
N ILE A 85 12.65 -4.92 -17.10
CA ILE A 85 13.17 -4.77 -15.73
C ILE A 85 12.07 -5.06 -14.69
N VAL A 86 10.87 -4.51 -14.89
CA VAL A 86 9.73 -4.74 -13.98
C VAL A 86 9.26 -6.18 -14.05
N VAL A 87 9.12 -6.75 -15.26
CA VAL A 87 8.72 -8.14 -15.47
C VAL A 87 9.76 -9.10 -14.89
N LEU A 88 11.06 -8.86 -15.07
CA LEU A 88 12.11 -9.69 -14.47
C LEU A 88 12.13 -9.56 -12.95
N ARG A 89 11.94 -8.36 -12.40
CA ARG A 89 11.80 -8.13 -10.94
C ARG A 89 10.56 -8.83 -10.39
N ASP A 90 9.43 -8.77 -11.09
CA ASP A 90 8.18 -9.36 -10.65
C ASP A 90 8.21 -10.88 -10.82
N LEU A 91 8.83 -11.39 -11.88
CA LEU A 91 9.13 -12.81 -12.10
C LEU A 91 10.08 -13.32 -11.03
N PHE A 92 11.11 -12.56 -10.66
CA PHE A 92 12.01 -12.89 -9.55
C PHE A 92 11.26 -12.88 -8.21
N ARG A 93 10.40 -11.89 -7.94
CA ARG A 93 9.52 -11.88 -6.75
C ARG A 93 8.57 -13.08 -6.71
N LEU A 94 8.06 -13.53 -7.86
CA LEU A 94 7.19 -14.70 -7.97
C LEU A 94 7.96 -16.01 -7.83
N ALA A 95 9.16 -16.10 -8.42
CA ALA A 95 10.07 -17.23 -8.30
C ALA A 95 10.57 -17.37 -6.86
N SER A 96 10.88 -16.27 -6.17
CA SER A 96 11.26 -16.27 -4.75
C SER A 96 10.10 -16.61 -3.82
N ARG A 97 8.83 -16.59 -4.28
CA ARG A 97 7.69 -17.15 -3.56
C ARG A 97 7.50 -18.66 -3.80
N ARG A 98 8.15 -19.22 -4.83
CA ARG A 98 8.09 -20.64 -5.22
C ARG A 98 9.38 -21.41 -4.96
N LEU A 99 10.37 -20.83 -4.30
CA LEU A 99 11.49 -21.61 -3.78
C LEU A 99 11.09 -22.18 -2.41
N PRO A 100 10.83 -23.50 -2.31
CA PRO A 100 10.71 -24.14 -1.00
C PRO A 100 12.01 -23.89 -0.24
N LYS A 101 11.89 -23.42 1.00
CA LYS A 101 13.01 -23.38 1.96
C LYS A 101 13.71 -24.74 1.90
N PRO A 102 15.01 -24.83 1.60
CA PRO A 102 15.75 -26.04 1.91
C PRO A 102 15.54 -26.25 3.41
N GLN A 103 14.81 -27.30 3.77
CA GLN A 103 14.79 -27.72 5.16
C GLN A 103 16.24 -27.99 5.54
N ALA A 104 16.80 -27.09 6.34
CA ALA A 104 17.99 -27.36 7.13
C ALA A 104 17.59 -28.44 8.15
N LYS A 105 17.51 -29.66 7.64
CA LYS A 105 17.45 -30.92 8.38
C LYS A 105 18.67 -30.92 9.29
N SER A 106 18.41 -30.73 10.58
CA SER A 106 19.19 -31.27 11.70
C SER A 106 20.63 -31.69 11.35
N MET A 107 21.57 -30.75 11.46
CA MET A 107 22.93 -31.13 11.81
C MET A 107 23.05 -31.03 13.33
N PRO A 108 23.18 -32.14 14.07
CA PRO A 108 23.69 -32.09 15.42
C PRO A 108 25.13 -31.59 15.30
N LYS A 109 25.37 -30.36 15.74
CA LYS A 109 26.73 -29.90 15.95
C LYS A 109 27.22 -30.53 17.26
N THR A 110 28.20 -31.41 17.09
CA THR A 110 29.32 -31.59 18.01
C THR A 110 28.99 -32.43 19.26
N GLU A 111 29.27 -33.73 19.12
CA GLU A 111 29.95 -34.50 20.17
C GLU A 111 31.13 -33.68 20.72
N GLU A 112 31.37 -33.81 22.03
CA GLU A 112 32.38 -33.19 22.91
C GLU A 112 31.96 -31.95 23.72
N PRO A 113 32.14 -31.99 25.06
CA PRO A 113 33.16 -32.79 25.75
C PRO A 113 32.58 -33.97 26.51
N GLU A 114 33.00 -35.17 26.10
CA GLU A 114 33.19 -36.28 27.03
C GLU A 114 34.50 -36.01 27.78
N LEU A 115 34.38 -35.54 29.01
CA LEU A 115 35.25 -35.87 30.14
C LEU A 115 34.56 -35.21 31.34
N ALA A 116 34.01 -35.97 32.29
CA ALA A 116 34.72 -36.33 33.50
C ALA A 116 35.41 -35.09 34.12
N GLU A 117 35.14 -34.67 35.33
CA GLU A 117 35.08 -35.52 36.50
C GLU A 117 34.72 -34.64 37.69
N HIS A 118 33.93 -35.22 38.57
CA HIS A 118 33.59 -34.71 39.87
C HIS A 118 34.81 -34.92 40.80
N LYS A 119 35.60 -33.89 41.06
CA LYS A 119 36.43 -33.78 42.28
C LYS A 119 36.75 -32.33 42.64
#